data_AF-A0AA88PUT0-F1
#
_entry.id   AF-A0AA88PUT0-F1
#
_cell.length_a   1.000
_cell.length_b   1.000
_cell.length_c   1.000
_cell.angle_alpha   90.00
_cell.angle_beta   90.00
_cell.angle_gamma   90.00
#
_symmetry.space_group_name_H-M   'P 1'
#
loop_
_entity.id
_entity.type
_entity.pdbx_description
1 polymer ?
#
loop_
_entity_poly.entity_id
_entity_poly.type
_entity_poly.pdbx_seq_one_letter_code
_entity_poly.pdbx_strand_id
1 'polypeptide(L)'
;MTDNERAARTLKHVLQKPGNGSCADCGVDNPEWGSCSIGVFICLGCSGIHRSIPNLGKVKSLRLSRWEDSEVQFMSEHGNDAMNAVYEAALPVYYYKPTHRDCQVLKEQWIRAKYERQEFMDDSKKLIYEDETRDGMLMKRGRDNGQFLSRRFVLSQRDGKLKYYTKLDAKEPKAVIKVDTINACFQPDKIGNPNGLQITYLKDNITRNIFVYHDSSREIVEWFNSIRAAQLHYLKVAFPGATDAELKPKLTRSFLKEGYMEKTGPRQTEGFKKRWFTLDHRRLMYFKDPLDAFAKGEVFLGHRDHGYRVTIGLPAGTHYTGTWQYAITIETPDRSFLFTCETDTEQKDWMSRFNAVINTPMSPQEYTVEAYFKHKH
;
A
#
# COMPACT_ATOMS: atom_id res chain seq x y z
N MET A 1 9.29 38.79 -27.72
CA MET A 1 8.95 37.73 -26.74
C MET A 1 9.15 38.31 -25.36
N THR A 2 8.15 38.25 -24.51
CA THR A 2 8.34 38.64 -23.10
C THR A 2 9.28 37.64 -22.42
N ASP A 3 10.02 38.05 -21.38
CA ASP A 3 10.93 37.14 -20.67
C ASP A 3 10.20 35.89 -20.14
N ASN A 4 8.91 36.04 -19.77
CA ASN A 4 8.04 34.93 -19.38
C ASN A 4 7.76 33.93 -20.52
N GLU A 5 7.57 34.40 -21.76
CA GLU A 5 7.38 33.51 -22.92
C GLU A 5 8.66 32.73 -23.24
N ARG A 6 9.83 33.36 -23.07
CA ARG A 6 11.13 32.70 -23.25
C ARG A 6 11.32 31.60 -22.20
N ALA A 7 11.12 31.92 -20.92
CA ALA A 7 11.23 30.97 -19.83
C ALA A 7 10.28 29.78 -19.99
N ALA A 8 9.00 30.04 -20.32
CA ALA A 8 8.02 28.98 -20.55
C ALA A 8 8.40 28.05 -21.71
N ARG A 9 8.96 28.61 -22.80
CA ARG A 9 9.44 27.81 -23.94
C ARG A 9 10.63 26.93 -23.54
N THR A 10 11.59 27.48 -22.81
CA THR A 10 12.77 26.72 -22.35
C THR A 10 12.35 25.60 -21.39
N LEU A 11 11.53 25.89 -20.38
CA LEU A 11 11.05 24.88 -19.43
C LEU A 11 10.25 23.77 -20.12
N LYS A 12 9.47 24.10 -21.16
CA LYS A 12 8.80 23.10 -22.00
C LYS A 12 9.79 22.15 -22.68
N HIS A 13 10.94 22.65 -23.11
CA HIS A 13 12.00 21.81 -23.67
C HIS A 13 12.70 20.97 -22.60
N VAL A 14 12.96 21.54 -21.41
CA VAL A 14 13.55 20.80 -20.28
C VAL A 14 12.64 19.64 -19.83
N LEU A 15 11.31 19.84 -19.84
CA LEU A 15 10.34 18.77 -19.55
C LEU A 15 10.40 17.58 -20.52
N GLN A 16 10.96 17.77 -21.72
CA GLN A 16 11.13 16.68 -22.70
C GLN A 16 12.38 15.83 -22.44
N LYS A 17 13.25 16.26 -21.52
CA LYS A 17 14.40 15.43 -21.10
C LYS A 17 13.91 14.18 -20.34
N PRO A 18 14.68 13.07 -20.39
CA PRO A 18 14.38 11.86 -19.62
C PRO A 18 14.10 12.14 -18.14
N GLY A 19 13.17 11.39 -17.56
CA GLY A 19 12.75 11.53 -16.16
C GLY A 19 11.79 12.68 -15.85
N ASN A 20 11.81 13.76 -16.63
CA ASN A 20 11.01 14.97 -16.35
C ASN A 20 9.53 14.84 -16.73
N GLY A 21 9.18 13.82 -17.52
CA GLY A 21 7.80 13.55 -17.93
C GLY A 21 6.87 13.06 -16.81
N SER A 22 7.42 12.65 -15.67
CA SER A 22 6.66 12.20 -14.51
C SER A 22 7.18 12.89 -13.24
N CYS A 23 6.30 13.08 -12.26
CA CYS A 23 6.63 13.69 -10.98
C CYS A 23 7.77 12.93 -10.28
N ALA A 24 8.82 13.65 -9.86
CA ALA A 24 10.00 13.08 -9.20
C ALA A 24 9.68 12.30 -7.90
N ASP A 25 8.55 12.60 -7.26
CA ASP A 25 8.23 12.09 -5.92
C ASP A 25 7.19 10.98 -5.90
N CYS A 26 6.18 11.04 -6.79
CA CYS A 26 5.07 10.07 -6.79
C CYS A 26 4.79 9.44 -8.16
N GLY A 27 5.57 9.82 -9.18
CA GLY A 27 5.50 9.23 -10.53
C GLY A 27 4.21 9.53 -11.31
N VAL A 28 3.35 10.46 -10.89
CA VAL A 28 2.23 10.88 -11.75
C VAL A 28 2.76 11.61 -12.97
N ASP A 29 2.18 11.33 -14.13
CA ASP A 29 2.59 11.92 -15.40
C ASP A 29 2.30 13.43 -15.48
N ASN A 30 3.04 14.09 -16.37
CA ASN A 30 2.89 15.50 -16.73
C ASN A 30 2.95 16.46 -15.52
N PRO A 31 4.10 16.53 -14.81
CA PRO A 31 4.26 17.48 -13.72
C PRO A 31 4.13 18.92 -14.21
N GLU A 32 3.34 19.73 -13.48
CA GLU A 32 3.06 21.14 -13.82
C GLU A 32 3.78 22.15 -12.91
N TRP A 33 4.61 21.65 -11.99
CA TRP A 33 5.35 22.44 -11.01
C TRP A 33 6.84 22.08 -11.03
N GLY A 34 7.69 23.04 -10.66
CA GLY A 34 9.12 22.81 -10.45
C GLY A 34 9.54 23.31 -9.06
N SER A 35 10.39 22.54 -8.37
CA SER A 35 11.12 23.00 -7.20
C SER A 35 12.44 23.61 -7.64
N CYS A 36 12.53 24.94 -7.65
CA CYS A 36 13.71 25.65 -8.15
C CYS A 36 14.84 25.78 -7.12
N SER A 37 14.66 25.25 -5.90
CA SER A 37 15.76 25.05 -4.94
C SER A 37 16.40 23.66 -5.04
N ILE A 38 15.66 22.67 -5.57
CA ILE A 38 16.14 21.27 -5.66
C ILE A 38 16.47 20.90 -7.11
N GLY A 39 15.75 21.43 -8.10
CA GLY A 39 15.96 21.10 -9.51
C GLY A 39 15.11 19.94 -10.00
N VAL A 40 13.91 19.75 -9.42
CA VAL A 40 12.98 18.65 -9.78
C VAL A 40 11.63 19.17 -10.27
N PHE A 41 11.02 18.43 -11.19
CA PHE A 41 9.65 18.59 -11.68
C PHE A 41 8.69 17.68 -10.93
N ILE A 42 7.64 18.28 -10.39
CA ILE A 42 6.71 17.64 -9.47
C ILE A 42 5.25 18.00 -9.80
N CYS A 43 4.31 17.18 -9.34
CA CYS A 43 2.89 17.45 -9.53
C CYS A 43 2.37 18.47 -8.50
N LEU A 44 1.14 18.95 -8.70
CA LEU A 44 0.50 19.89 -7.78
C LEU A 44 0.46 19.36 -6.34
N GLY A 45 0.08 18.10 -6.14
CA GLY A 45 0.01 17.48 -4.81
C GLY A 45 1.36 17.45 -4.10
N CYS A 46 2.43 17.05 -4.79
CA CYS A 46 3.78 17.03 -4.22
C CYS A 46 4.31 18.45 -4.00
N SER A 47 4.00 19.42 -4.88
CA SER A 47 4.36 20.82 -4.65
C SER A 47 3.77 21.39 -3.35
N GLY A 48 2.56 20.97 -2.97
CA GLY A 48 1.95 21.32 -1.69
C GLY A 48 2.74 20.80 -0.49
N ILE A 49 3.29 19.59 -0.59
CA ILE A 49 4.16 19.00 0.44
C ILE A 49 5.49 19.73 0.51
N HIS A 50 6.14 20.02 -0.63
CA HIS A 50 7.40 20.77 -0.64
C HIS A 50 7.25 22.14 0.04
N ARG A 51 6.12 22.84 -0.14
CA ARG A 51 5.82 24.12 0.54
C ARG A 51 5.70 24.00 2.06
N SER A 52 5.25 22.87 2.58
CA SER A 52 5.10 22.68 4.03
C SER A 52 6.41 22.32 4.73
N ILE A 53 7.47 22.04 3.96
CA ILE A 53 8.79 21.71 4.49
C ILE A 53 9.67 22.98 4.46
N PRO A 54 10.18 23.44 5.62
CA PRO A 54 11.11 24.55 5.68
C PRO A 54 12.31 24.34 4.75
N ASN A 55 12.79 25.41 4.12
CA ASN A 55 13.95 25.43 3.21
C ASN A 55 13.79 24.66 1.88
N LEU A 56 12.74 23.84 1.69
CA LEU A 56 12.44 23.18 0.41
C LEU A 56 11.34 23.90 -0.40
N GLY A 57 10.62 24.83 0.22
CA GLY A 57 9.38 25.43 -0.30
C GLY A 57 9.48 26.36 -1.52
N LYS A 58 10.64 26.49 -2.18
CA LYS A 58 10.78 27.31 -3.39
C LYS A 58 10.24 26.57 -4.61
N VAL A 59 8.91 26.44 -4.68
CA VAL A 59 8.19 25.79 -5.78
C VAL A 59 7.41 26.79 -6.63
N LYS A 60 7.46 26.62 -7.95
CA LYS A 60 6.81 27.51 -8.92
C LYS A 60 6.00 26.73 -9.95
N SER A 61 4.88 27.30 -10.38
CA SER A 61 4.08 26.74 -11.47
C SER A 61 4.83 26.95 -12.77
N LEU A 62 4.92 25.91 -13.61
CA LEU A 62 5.59 26.00 -14.91
C LEU A 62 4.84 26.91 -15.89
N ARG A 63 3.55 27.19 -15.64
CA ARG A 63 2.69 28.01 -16.49
C ARG A 63 2.30 29.34 -15.88
N LEU A 64 2.04 29.37 -14.57
CA LEU A 64 1.40 30.52 -13.90
C LEU A 64 2.39 31.42 -13.15
N SER A 65 3.62 30.96 -12.92
CA SER A 65 4.61 31.72 -12.14
C SER A 65 5.61 32.42 -13.05
N ARG A 66 6.15 33.55 -12.57
CA ARG A 66 7.32 34.19 -13.16
C ARG A 66 8.58 33.40 -12.78
N TRP A 67 9.38 33.07 -13.78
CA TRP A 67 10.66 32.38 -13.64
C TRP A 67 11.79 33.34 -13.98
N GLU A 68 12.80 33.38 -13.13
CA GLU A 68 14.03 34.11 -13.39
C GLU A 68 14.96 33.27 -14.27
N ASP A 69 15.80 33.91 -15.08
CA ASP A 69 16.70 33.18 -15.99
C ASP A 69 17.63 32.22 -15.25
N SER A 70 18.10 32.60 -14.04
CA SER A 70 18.91 31.76 -13.16
C SER A 70 18.18 30.50 -12.70
N GLU A 71 16.87 30.60 -12.43
CA GLU A 71 16.04 29.46 -12.04
C GLU A 71 15.79 28.53 -13.23
N VAL A 72 15.54 29.09 -14.42
CA VAL A 72 15.37 28.31 -15.66
C VAL A 72 16.66 27.58 -16.00
N GLN A 73 17.82 28.25 -15.87
CA GLN A 73 19.13 27.65 -16.04
C GLN A 73 19.36 26.53 -15.04
N PHE A 74 19.11 26.76 -13.75
CA PHE A 74 19.23 25.74 -12.70
C PHE A 74 18.37 24.50 -12.99
N MET A 75 17.10 24.69 -13.37
CA MET A 75 16.23 23.57 -13.77
C MET A 75 16.74 22.85 -15.03
N SER A 76 17.39 23.58 -15.95
CA SER A 76 17.94 23.02 -17.20
C SER A 76 19.19 22.18 -16.97
N GLU A 77 20.02 22.58 -16.01
CA GLU A 77 21.25 21.88 -15.60
C GLU A 77 20.95 20.64 -14.73
N HIS A 78 19.82 20.65 -14.02
CA HIS A 78 19.36 19.54 -13.19
C HIS A 78 18.23 18.75 -13.89
N GLY A 79 17.20 18.36 -13.16
CA GLY A 79 16.11 17.50 -13.65
C GLY A 79 15.98 16.23 -12.83
N ASN A 80 14.87 15.54 -13.03
CA ASN A 80 14.44 14.43 -12.18
C ASN A 80 15.45 13.29 -12.16
N ASP A 81 15.93 12.83 -13.30
CA ASP A 81 16.89 11.72 -13.34
C ASP A 81 18.23 12.10 -12.67
N ALA A 82 18.73 13.31 -12.92
CA ALA A 82 19.94 13.82 -12.29
C ALA A 82 19.79 13.92 -10.76
N MET A 83 18.67 14.47 -10.28
CA MET A 83 18.43 14.60 -8.84
C MET A 83 18.09 13.26 -8.18
N ASN A 84 17.47 12.32 -8.90
CA ASN A 84 17.26 10.96 -8.40
C ASN A 84 18.60 10.22 -8.26
N ALA A 85 19.54 10.39 -9.19
CA ALA A 85 20.87 9.83 -9.08
C ALA A 85 21.66 10.35 -7.86
N VAL A 86 21.30 11.52 -7.33
CA VAL A 86 21.87 12.10 -6.11
C VAL A 86 21.09 11.67 -4.86
N TYR A 87 19.78 11.95 -4.80
CA TYR A 87 18.98 11.76 -3.60
C TYR A 87 18.44 10.35 -3.39
N GLU A 88 18.55 9.48 -4.40
CA GLU A 88 18.17 8.06 -4.32
C GLU A 88 19.38 7.13 -4.57
N ALA A 89 20.61 7.66 -4.53
CA ALA A 89 21.86 6.95 -4.87
C ALA A 89 22.03 5.64 -4.08
N ALA A 90 21.69 5.66 -2.79
CA ALA A 90 21.79 4.55 -1.86
C ALA A 90 20.40 4.09 -1.37
N LEU A 91 19.34 4.24 -2.18
CA LEU A 91 17.99 3.86 -1.79
C LEU A 91 17.89 2.33 -1.53
N PRO A 92 17.57 1.89 -0.31
CA PRO A 92 17.49 0.46 -0.02
C PRO A 92 16.33 -0.22 -0.77
N VAL A 93 16.55 -1.47 -1.21
CA VAL A 93 15.57 -2.27 -1.95
C VAL A 93 14.23 -2.41 -1.21
N TYR A 94 14.28 -2.53 0.12
CA TYR A 94 13.08 -2.68 0.94
C TYR A 94 12.32 -1.36 1.09
N TYR A 95 12.94 -0.19 0.90
CA TYR A 95 12.27 1.08 1.16
C TYR A 95 11.10 1.27 0.19
N TYR A 96 9.94 1.66 0.72
CA TYR A 96 8.75 1.87 -0.10
C TYR A 96 8.78 3.23 -0.79
N LYS A 97 8.86 3.23 -2.12
CA LYS A 97 8.69 4.44 -2.94
C LYS A 97 7.20 4.63 -3.25
N PRO A 98 6.56 5.71 -2.77
CA PRO A 98 5.14 5.92 -2.98
C PRO A 98 4.81 6.29 -4.43
N THR A 99 3.58 6.00 -4.80
CA THR A 99 2.93 6.37 -6.06
C THR A 99 1.90 7.48 -5.81
N HIS A 100 1.34 8.03 -6.89
CA HIS A 100 0.27 9.02 -6.80
C HIS A 100 -1.01 8.53 -6.10
N ARG A 101 -1.21 7.21 -6.04
CA ARG A 101 -2.36 6.57 -5.39
C ARG A 101 -2.18 6.36 -3.89
N ASP A 102 -0.95 6.49 -3.40
CA ASP A 102 -0.67 6.32 -1.98
C ASP A 102 -1.17 7.51 -1.16
N CYS A 103 -1.41 7.23 0.13
CA CYS A 103 -1.88 8.20 1.09
C CYS A 103 -0.87 9.33 1.32
N GLN A 104 -1.39 10.45 1.85
CA GLN A 104 -0.59 11.66 2.08
C GLN A 104 0.64 11.40 2.96
N VAL A 105 0.50 10.59 4.02
CA VAL A 105 1.59 10.31 4.97
C VAL A 105 2.79 9.62 4.30
N LEU A 106 2.56 8.70 3.37
CA LEU A 106 3.63 8.02 2.64
C LEU A 106 4.35 8.99 1.69
N LYS A 107 3.60 9.82 0.95
CA LYS A 107 4.16 10.83 0.05
C LYS A 107 4.95 11.89 0.81
N GLU A 108 4.42 12.37 1.93
CA GLU A 108 5.10 13.36 2.77
C GLU A 108 6.42 12.82 3.33
N GLN A 109 6.39 11.64 3.97
CA GLN A 109 7.58 11.09 4.58
C GLN A 109 8.63 10.64 3.55
N TRP A 110 8.22 10.28 2.33
CA TRP A 110 9.15 10.07 1.22
C TRP A 110 9.87 11.36 0.83
N ILE A 111 9.15 12.46 0.61
CA ILE A 111 9.73 13.76 0.24
C ILE A 111 10.67 14.25 1.36
N ARG A 112 10.27 14.12 2.62
CA ARG A 112 11.11 14.48 3.77
C ARG A 112 12.35 13.57 3.87
N ALA A 113 12.21 12.25 3.72
CA ALA A 113 13.35 11.32 3.73
C ALA A 113 14.37 11.67 2.64
N LYS A 114 13.87 11.97 1.45
CA LYS A 114 14.68 12.23 0.25
C LYS A 114 15.42 13.57 0.31
N TYR A 115 14.73 14.66 0.64
CA TYR A 115 15.30 16.02 0.50
C TYR A 115 15.61 16.73 1.82
N GLU A 116 14.80 16.53 2.86
CA GLU A 116 14.99 17.19 4.17
C GLU A 116 16.03 16.44 5.02
N ARG A 117 15.91 15.10 5.08
CA ARG A 117 16.76 14.24 5.89
C ARG A 117 17.89 13.61 5.08
N GLN A 118 17.77 13.62 3.75
CA GLN A 118 18.79 13.15 2.81
C GLN A 118 19.29 11.74 3.17
N GLU A 119 18.33 10.84 3.42
CA GLU A 119 18.60 9.51 3.95
C GLU A 119 19.31 8.59 2.94
N PHE A 120 19.19 8.87 1.64
CA PHE A 120 19.61 7.94 0.60
C PHE A 120 20.69 8.51 -0.34
N MET A 121 21.40 9.56 0.06
CA MET A 121 22.46 10.16 -0.76
C MET A 121 23.74 9.32 -0.79
N ASP A 122 24.02 8.56 0.27
CA ASP A 122 25.15 7.65 0.38
C ASP A 122 24.82 6.51 1.36
N ASP A 123 25.60 5.44 1.32
CA ASP A 123 25.44 4.25 2.16
C ASP A 123 26.22 4.34 3.48
N SER A 124 26.84 5.49 3.78
CA SER A 124 27.65 5.67 5.00
C SER A 124 26.80 5.79 6.26
N LYS A 125 25.54 6.24 6.11
CA LYS A 125 24.59 6.39 7.21
C LYS A 125 23.84 5.08 7.43
N LYS A 126 24.04 4.48 8.60
CA LYS A 126 23.17 3.38 9.05
C LYS A 126 21.73 3.89 9.17
N LEU A 127 20.80 3.25 8.44
CA LEU A 127 19.40 3.62 8.50
C LEU A 127 18.71 2.94 9.69
N ILE A 128 17.85 3.69 10.37
CA ILE A 128 17.08 3.21 11.55
C ILE A 128 16.22 1.98 11.20
N TYR A 129 15.80 1.85 9.93
CA TYR A 129 14.97 0.73 9.47
C TYR A 129 15.70 -0.64 9.48
N GLU A 130 17.03 -0.63 9.54
CA GLU A 130 17.90 -1.83 9.50
C GLU A 130 18.45 -2.20 10.88
N ASP A 131 17.96 -1.54 11.94
CA ASP A 131 18.32 -1.93 13.29
C ASP A 131 17.85 -3.36 13.59
N GLU A 132 18.74 -4.14 14.21
CA GLU A 132 18.45 -5.55 14.51
C GLU A 132 17.16 -5.73 15.33
N THR A 133 16.83 -4.70 16.14
CA THR A 133 15.61 -4.62 16.92
C THR A 133 15.04 -3.21 16.89
N ARG A 134 13.78 -3.07 16.48
CA ARG A 134 12.99 -1.85 16.69
C ARG A 134 12.02 -2.06 17.85
N ASP A 135 12.07 -1.18 18.83
CA ASP A 135 11.22 -1.22 20.03
C ASP A 135 10.56 0.14 20.24
N GLY A 136 9.25 0.15 20.44
CA GLY A 136 8.51 1.40 20.60
C GLY A 136 7.03 1.21 20.87
N MET A 137 6.37 2.29 21.24
CA MET A 137 4.94 2.28 21.54
C MET A 137 4.13 2.62 20.29
N LEU A 138 3.04 1.89 20.06
CA LEU A 138 2.04 2.22 19.05
C LEU A 138 0.66 2.25 19.69
N MET A 139 -0.19 3.17 19.24
CA MET A 139 -1.60 3.18 19.60
C MET A 139 -2.29 2.08 18.83
N LYS A 140 -2.72 1.03 19.53
CA LYS A 140 -3.31 -0.18 18.93
C LYS A 140 -4.80 -0.26 19.25
N ARG A 141 -5.62 -0.48 18.24
CA ARG A 141 -7.05 -0.78 18.40
C ARG A 141 -7.25 -2.10 19.16
N GLY A 142 -8.09 -2.05 20.19
CA GLY A 142 -8.59 -3.22 20.91
C GLY A 142 -9.48 -4.08 20.02
N ARG A 143 -9.55 -5.39 20.31
CA ARG A 143 -10.27 -6.36 19.46
C ARG A 143 -11.78 -6.09 19.45
N ASP A 144 -12.36 -5.92 20.64
CA ASP A 144 -13.82 -5.96 20.82
C ASP A 144 -14.39 -4.61 21.30
N ASN A 145 -13.58 -3.78 21.97
CA ASN A 145 -14.02 -2.50 22.55
C ASN A 145 -13.83 -1.29 21.62
N GLY A 146 -13.10 -1.46 20.51
CA GLY A 146 -12.81 -0.38 19.57
C GLY A 146 -12.00 0.79 20.14
N GLN A 147 -11.34 0.65 21.28
CA GLN A 147 -10.48 1.70 21.84
C GLN A 147 -9.05 1.54 21.37
N PHE A 148 -8.37 2.65 21.05
CA PHE A 148 -6.93 2.64 20.83
C PHE A 148 -6.22 2.79 22.17
N LEU A 149 -5.30 1.87 22.45
CA LEU A 149 -4.51 1.89 23.68
C LEU A 149 -3.03 1.74 23.33
N SER A 150 -2.17 2.42 24.07
CA SER A 150 -0.73 2.36 23.87
C SER A 150 -0.20 0.96 24.18
N ARG A 151 0.57 0.39 23.24
CA ARG A 151 1.13 -0.97 23.32
C ARG A 151 2.57 -0.95 22.85
N ARG A 152 3.45 -1.64 23.56
CA ARG A 152 4.85 -1.81 23.14
C ARG A 152 4.90 -2.85 22.02
N PHE A 153 5.54 -2.51 20.92
CA PHE A 153 5.87 -3.40 19.82
C PHE A 153 7.38 -3.58 19.75
N VAL A 154 7.80 -4.80 19.45
CA VAL A 154 9.21 -5.16 19.28
C VAL A 154 9.34 -5.96 17.99
N LEU A 155 9.95 -5.38 16.96
CA LEU A 155 10.33 -6.08 15.74
C LEU A 155 11.78 -6.53 15.88
N SER A 156 12.02 -7.84 15.78
CA SER A 156 13.37 -8.39 15.76
C SER A 156 13.63 -8.99 14.37
N GLN A 157 14.62 -8.44 13.68
CA GLN A 157 15.09 -8.96 12.40
C GLN A 157 15.77 -10.32 12.57
N ARG A 158 16.57 -10.45 13.64
CA ARG A 158 17.27 -11.70 14.01
C ARG A 158 16.29 -12.86 14.23
N ASP A 159 15.22 -12.62 14.97
CA ASP A 159 14.22 -13.65 15.26
C ASP A 159 13.17 -13.83 14.15
N GLY A 160 13.12 -12.92 13.17
CA GLY A 160 12.06 -12.86 12.16
C GLY A 160 10.66 -12.68 12.77
N LYS A 161 10.54 -11.90 13.85
CA LYS A 161 9.28 -11.80 14.63
C LYS A 161 8.93 -10.36 14.99
N LEU A 162 7.66 -10.01 14.84
CA LEU A 162 7.01 -8.86 15.46
C LEU A 162 6.24 -9.32 16.70
N LYS A 163 6.61 -8.78 17.86
CA LYS A 163 5.96 -9.08 19.15
C LYS A 163 5.24 -7.81 19.61
N TYR A 164 4.12 -7.97 20.31
CA TYR A 164 3.54 -6.84 21.03
C TYR A 164 3.10 -7.22 22.43
N TYR A 165 3.16 -6.24 23.32
CA TYR A 165 2.95 -6.38 24.74
C TYR A 165 1.81 -5.46 25.17
N THR A 166 1.04 -5.88 26.19
CA THR A 166 -0.09 -5.09 26.70
C THR A 166 0.35 -3.82 27.42
N LYS A 167 1.55 -3.84 28.00
CA LYS A 167 2.19 -2.76 28.77
C LYS A 167 3.71 -2.82 28.53
N LEU A 168 4.42 -1.77 28.93
CA LEU A 168 5.87 -1.63 28.71
C LEU A 168 6.70 -2.69 29.46
N ASP A 169 6.28 -3.00 30.68
CA ASP A 169 6.92 -3.88 31.67
C ASP A 169 6.46 -5.34 31.59
N ALA A 170 5.58 -5.68 30.65
CA ALA A 170 5.08 -7.04 30.51
C ALA A 170 6.21 -8.00 30.11
N LYS A 171 6.39 -9.07 30.90
CA LYS A 171 7.42 -10.09 30.67
C LYS A 171 7.15 -10.94 29.42
N GLU A 172 5.88 -11.21 29.14
CA GLU A 172 5.48 -12.05 28.01
C GLU A 172 4.71 -11.28 26.94
N PRO A 173 4.98 -11.57 25.65
CA PRO A 173 4.26 -10.94 24.56
C PRO A 173 2.81 -11.42 24.51
N LYS A 174 1.90 -10.49 24.26
CA LYS A 174 0.48 -10.81 24.03
C LYS A 174 0.27 -11.54 22.70
N ALA A 175 1.11 -11.26 21.71
CA ALA A 175 1.21 -12.05 20.49
C ALA A 175 2.63 -12.01 19.94
N VAL A 176 2.99 -13.08 19.24
CA VAL A 176 4.22 -13.24 18.48
C VAL A 176 3.82 -13.54 17.04
N ILE A 177 4.27 -12.70 16.11
CA ILE A 177 3.86 -12.74 14.71
C ILE A 177 5.11 -12.92 13.86
N LYS A 178 5.12 -13.90 12.96
CA LYS A 178 6.27 -14.12 12.07
C LYS A 178 6.24 -13.12 10.91
N VAL A 179 7.38 -12.49 10.61
CA VAL A 179 7.45 -11.39 9.62
C VAL A 179 7.10 -11.82 8.20
N ASP A 180 7.37 -13.08 7.85
CA ASP A 180 7.06 -13.68 6.55
C ASP A 180 5.55 -13.82 6.30
N THR A 181 4.74 -13.84 7.36
CA THR A 181 3.28 -13.92 7.28
C THR A 181 2.59 -12.57 7.41
N ILE A 182 3.34 -11.49 7.68
CA ILE A 182 2.78 -10.16 7.86
C ILE A 182 2.49 -9.52 6.50
N ASN A 183 1.37 -8.83 6.41
CA ASN A 183 1.23 -7.70 5.50
C ASN A 183 1.00 -6.42 6.32
N ALA A 184 1.52 -5.29 5.84
CA ALA A 184 1.25 -3.98 6.43
C ALA A 184 0.82 -3.03 5.31
N CYS A 185 -0.27 -2.31 5.49
CA CYS A 185 -0.82 -1.41 4.48
C CYS A 185 -1.40 -0.17 5.18
N PHE A 186 -1.04 1.03 4.72
CA PHE A 186 -1.60 2.27 5.25
C PHE A 186 -3.09 2.36 4.88
N GLN A 187 -3.91 2.65 5.87
CA GLN A 187 -5.38 2.62 5.78
C GLN A 187 -5.99 3.81 6.55
N PRO A 188 -5.58 5.06 6.26
CA PRO A 188 -5.90 6.20 7.11
C PRO A 188 -7.40 6.49 7.17
N ASP A 189 -8.09 6.45 6.03
CA ASP A 189 -9.53 6.72 5.96
C ASP A 189 -10.35 5.67 6.71
N LYS A 190 -10.00 4.39 6.51
CA LYS A 190 -10.63 3.26 7.20
C LYS A 190 -10.45 3.33 8.72
N ILE A 191 -9.26 3.71 9.16
CA ILE A 191 -8.89 3.76 10.58
C ILE A 191 -9.38 5.06 11.24
N GLY A 192 -9.64 6.11 10.47
CA GLY A 192 -9.98 7.44 10.99
C GLY A 192 -8.78 8.18 11.57
N ASN A 193 -7.56 7.89 11.08
CA ASN A 193 -6.33 8.54 11.52
C ASN A 193 -5.35 8.68 10.34
N PRO A 194 -4.75 9.85 10.08
CA PRO A 194 -3.86 10.07 8.93
C PRO A 194 -2.62 9.15 8.91
N ASN A 195 -2.22 8.66 10.08
CA ASN A 195 -1.10 7.75 10.30
C ASN A 195 -1.56 6.31 10.54
N GLY A 196 -2.80 5.96 10.16
CA GLY A 196 -3.37 4.64 10.36
C GLY A 196 -2.70 3.57 9.49
N LEU A 197 -2.16 2.53 10.13
CA LEU A 197 -1.56 1.37 9.50
C LEU A 197 -2.34 0.11 9.89
N GLN A 198 -2.77 -0.66 8.90
CA GLN A 198 -3.35 -1.99 9.09
C GLN A 198 -2.25 -3.04 8.92
N ILE A 199 -2.04 -3.85 9.96
CA ILE A 199 -1.19 -5.03 9.94
C ILE A 199 -2.10 -6.26 9.89
N THR A 200 -1.89 -7.12 8.91
CA THR A 200 -2.58 -8.41 8.79
C THR A 200 -1.60 -9.56 8.90
N TYR A 201 -2.03 -10.66 9.50
CA TYR A 201 -1.28 -11.90 9.56
C TYR A 201 -2.22 -13.08 9.72
N LEU A 202 -1.74 -14.30 9.45
CA LEU A 202 -2.51 -15.51 9.68
C LEU A 202 -2.40 -15.95 11.13
N LYS A 203 -3.54 -16.02 11.82
CA LYS A 203 -3.67 -16.65 13.13
C LYS A 203 -4.59 -17.85 13.00
N ASP A 204 -4.08 -19.05 13.28
CA ASP A 204 -4.83 -20.30 13.12
C ASP A 204 -5.45 -20.39 11.70
N ASN A 205 -4.66 -19.96 10.71
CA ASN A 205 -5.02 -19.86 9.28
C ASN A 205 -6.23 -18.96 8.95
N ILE A 206 -6.63 -18.09 9.88
CA ILE A 206 -7.62 -17.04 9.66
C ILE A 206 -6.88 -15.70 9.65
N THR A 207 -7.24 -14.81 8.72
CA THR A 207 -6.64 -13.47 8.69
C THR A 207 -7.05 -12.68 9.92
N ARG A 208 -6.05 -12.23 10.67
CA ARG A 208 -6.19 -11.34 11.81
C ARG A 208 -5.75 -9.93 11.43
N ASN A 209 -6.66 -8.97 11.56
CA ASN A 209 -6.36 -7.54 11.48
C ASN A 209 -5.89 -6.98 12.83
N ILE A 210 -4.84 -6.17 12.77
CA ILE A 210 -4.40 -5.24 13.81
C ILE A 210 -4.38 -3.85 13.19
N PHE A 211 -5.03 -2.89 13.83
CA PHE A 211 -5.02 -1.50 13.42
C PHE A 211 -4.19 -0.71 14.42
N VAL A 212 -3.18 0.01 13.92
CA VAL A 212 -2.27 0.82 14.73
C VAL A 212 -2.09 2.19 14.12
N TYR A 213 -1.67 3.15 14.93
CA TYR A 213 -1.11 4.42 14.45
C TYR A 213 -0.04 4.90 15.43
N HIS A 214 0.67 5.94 15.01
CA HIS A 214 1.54 6.75 15.86
C HIS A 214 1.25 8.24 15.59
N ASP A 215 1.41 9.11 16.59
CA ASP A 215 1.13 10.54 16.43
C ASP A 215 2.15 11.22 15.48
N SER A 216 3.41 10.78 15.55
CA SER A 216 4.43 11.12 14.54
C SER A 216 4.24 10.28 13.27
N SER A 217 4.05 10.97 12.14
CA SER A 217 3.99 10.37 10.80
C SER A 217 5.30 9.71 10.40
N ARG A 218 6.43 10.26 10.82
CA ARG A 218 7.76 9.67 10.61
C ARG A 218 7.85 8.30 11.27
N GLU A 219 7.52 8.22 12.56
CA GLU A 219 7.61 6.97 13.34
C GLU A 219 6.80 5.83 12.72
N ILE A 220 5.56 6.08 12.28
CA ILE A 220 4.75 5.01 11.69
C ILE A 220 5.28 4.55 10.33
N VAL A 221 5.84 5.46 9.53
CA VAL A 221 6.48 5.13 8.24
C VAL A 221 7.80 4.39 8.47
N GLU A 222 8.53 4.73 9.53
CA GLU A 222 9.70 3.96 9.96
C GLU A 222 9.35 2.55 10.39
N TRP A 223 8.28 2.36 11.19
CA TRP A 223 7.77 1.02 11.50
C TRP A 223 7.43 0.22 10.25
N PHE A 224 6.75 0.85 9.30
CA PHE A 224 6.37 0.22 8.03
C PHE A 224 7.60 -0.23 7.22
N ASN A 225 8.60 0.64 7.04
CA ASN A 225 9.83 0.30 6.33
C ASN A 225 10.71 -0.69 7.09
N SER A 226 10.70 -0.68 8.43
CA SER A 226 11.40 -1.68 9.25
C SER A 226 10.80 -3.07 9.08
N ILE A 227 9.46 -3.18 9.02
CA ILE A 227 8.79 -4.45 8.70
C ILE A 227 9.23 -4.94 7.31
N ARG A 228 9.29 -4.05 6.32
CA ARG A 228 9.76 -4.38 4.96
C ARG A 228 11.22 -4.81 4.94
N ALA A 229 12.10 -4.18 5.70
CA ALA A 229 13.50 -4.55 5.84
C ALA A 229 13.65 -5.97 6.45
N ALA A 230 12.93 -6.24 7.54
CA ALA A 230 12.92 -7.55 8.17
C ALA A 230 12.38 -8.65 7.24
N GLN A 231 11.35 -8.34 6.44
CA GLN A 231 10.82 -9.24 5.41
C GLN A 231 11.83 -9.53 4.31
N LEU A 232 12.53 -8.50 3.80
CA LEU A 232 13.54 -8.68 2.77
C LEU A 232 14.68 -9.55 3.29
N HIS A 233 15.15 -9.30 4.52
CA HIS A 233 16.17 -10.12 5.16
C HIS A 233 15.74 -11.58 5.27
N TYR A 234 14.53 -11.85 5.77
CA TYR A 234 13.99 -13.20 5.83
C TYR A 234 13.95 -13.86 4.45
N LEU A 235 13.46 -13.15 3.42
CA LEU A 235 13.33 -13.69 2.07
C LEU A 235 14.70 -13.99 1.45
N LYS A 236 15.72 -13.14 1.66
CA LYS A 236 17.08 -13.41 1.20
C LYS A 236 17.68 -14.67 1.82
N VAL A 237 17.37 -14.92 3.10
CA VAL A 237 17.82 -16.15 3.79
C VAL A 237 17.03 -17.37 3.31
N ALA A 238 15.71 -17.26 3.15
CA ALA A 238 14.84 -18.36 2.72
C ALA A 238 15.03 -18.72 1.23
N PHE A 239 15.45 -17.76 0.41
CA PHE A 239 15.60 -17.90 -1.04
C PHE A 239 16.95 -17.30 -1.50
N PRO A 240 18.10 -17.92 -1.19
CA PRO A 240 19.42 -17.34 -1.42
C PRO A 240 19.77 -17.11 -2.90
N GLY A 241 19.07 -17.77 -3.83
CA GLY A 241 19.23 -17.56 -5.27
C GLY A 241 18.29 -16.52 -5.88
N ALA A 242 17.37 -15.94 -5.10
CA ALA A 242 16.40 -14.97 -5.61
C ALA A 242 17.00 -13.56 -5.69
N THR A 243 16.72 -12.87 -6.79
CA THR A 243 17.14 -11.49 -7.02
C THR A 243 16.28 -10.50 -6.22
N ASP A 244 16.81 -9.30 -5.98
CA ASP A 244 16.07 -8.23 -5.33
C ASP A 244 14.78 -7.84 -6.08
N ALA A 245 14.78 -7.95 -7.41
CA ALA A 245 13.62 -7.71 -8.25
C ALA A 245 12.50 -8.75 -8.04
N GLU A 246 12.86 -10.01 -7.76
CA GLU A 246 11.90 -11.09 -7.46
C GLU A 246 11.38 -11.02 -6.02
N LEU A 247 12.19 -10.49 -5.09
CA LEU A 247 11.85 -10.41 -3.66
C LEU A 247 11.06 -9.15 -3.30
N LYS A 248 11.39 -7.99 -3.89
CA LYS A 248 10.75 -6.71 -3.55
C LYS A 248 9.21 -6.72 -3.65
N PRO A 249 8.57 -7.37 -4.65
CA PRO A 249 7.12 -7.47 -4.73
C PRO A 249 6.47 -8.33 -3.63
N LYS A 250 7.25 -9.18 -2.95
CA LYS A 250 6.79 -10.10 -1.90
C LYS A 250 6.82 -9.49 -0.49
N LEU A 251 7.29 -8.25 -0.35
CA LEU A 251 7.29 -7.52 0.92
C LEU A 251 5.85 -7.08 1.27
N THR A 252 5.69 -5.94 1.93
CA THR A 252 4.36 -5.37 2.17
C THR A 252 3.69 -4.95 0.86
N ARG A 253 2.35 -5.06 0.83
CA ARG A 253 1.52 -4.85 -0.35
C ARG A 253 0.22 -4.13 0.01
N SER A 254 -0.25 -3.32 -0.94
CA SER A 254 -1.58 -2.73 -0.89
C SER A 254 -2.64 -3.76 -1.27
N PHE A 255 -3.85 -3.61 -0.75
CA PHE A 255 -4.98 -4.43 -1.18
C PHE A 255 -5.39 -4.05 -2.60
N LEU A 256 -5.75 -5.04 -3.42
CA LEU A 256 -6.10 -4.83 -4.83
C LEU A 256 -7.38 -4.02 -4.98
N LYS A 257 -8.35 -4.26 -4.09
CA LYS A 257 -9.57 -3.46 -3.94
C LYS A 257 -10.22 -3.74 -2.61
N GLU A 258 -10.89 -2.73 -2.08
CA GLU A 258 -11.77 -2.85 -0.94
C GLU A 258 -13.06 -2.09 -1.20
N GLY A 259 -14.11 -2.44 -0.47
CA GLY A 259 -15.40 -1.79 -0.61
C GLY A 259 -16.54 -2.66 -0.12
N TYR A 260 -17.73 -2.06 -0.03
CA TYR A 260 -18.92 -2.82 0.33
C TYR A 260 -19.49 -3.57 -0.89
N MET A 261 -19.95 -4.80 -0.65
CA MET A 261 -20.85 -5.57 -1.53
C MET A 261 -21.91 -6.23 -0.65
N GLU A 262 -23.07 -6.59 -1.20
CA GLU A 262 -23.98 -7.53 -0.52
C GLU A 262 -23.63 -8.96 -0.94
N LYS A 263 -23.84 -9.92 -0.03
CA LYS A 263 -23.68 -11.35 -0.32
C LYS A 263 -24.76 -12.20 0.33
N THR A 264 -25.10 -13.33 -0.28
CA THR A 264 -25.90 -14.39 0.36
C THR A 264 -25.02 -15.46 1.02
N GLY A 265 -25.63 -16.40 1.73
CA GLY A 265 -24.97 -17.55 2.35
C GLY A 265 -24.70 -18.70 1.36
N PRO A 266 -24.12 -19.81 1.86
CA PRO A 266 -23.70 -20.93 1.02
C PRO A 266 -24.87 -21.66 0.35
N ARG A 267 -26.08 -21.62 0.93
CA ARG A 267 -27.27 -22.25 0.34
C ARG A 267 -27.96 -21.35 -0.67
N GLN A 268 -27.52 -20.09 -0.79
CA GLN A 268 -28.08 -19.06 -1.68
C GLN A 268 -29.56 -18.74 -1.45
N THR A 269 -30.15 -19.29 -0.39
CA THR A 269 -31.50 -19.00 0.09
C THR A 269 -31.49 -18.05 1.28
N GLU A 270 -30.33 -17.85 1.90
CA GLU A 270 -30.18 -16.84 2.94
C GLU A 270 -30.33 -15.43 2.36
N GLY A 271 -30.84 -14.51 3.18
CA GLY A 271 -30.93 -13.11 2.76
C GLY A 271 -29.57 -12.50 2.47
N PHE A 272 -29.52 -11.63 1.46
CA PHE A 272 -28.34 -10.83 1.13
C PHE A 272 -28.00 -9.88 2.28
N LYS A 273 -26.70 -9.77 2.61
CA LYS A 273 -26.20 -8.90 3.68
C LYS A 273 -25.01 -8.09 3.19
N LYS A 274 -25.06 -6.77 3.42
CA LYS A 274 -23.92 -5.86 3.20
C LYS A 274 -22.71 -6.27 4.04
N ARG A 275 -21.55 -6.38 3.40
CA ARG A 275 -20.26 -6.72 4.04
C ARG A 275 -19.15 -5.87 3.44
N TRP A 276 -18.15 -5.53 4.25
CA TRP A 276 -16.92 -4.92 3.75
C TRP A 276 -16.04 -6.02 3.17
N PHE A 277 -15.60 -5.88 1.93
CA PHE A 277 -14.70 -6.82 1.27
C PHE A 277 -13.30 -6.23 1.13
N THR A 278 -12.30 -7.11 1.25
CA THR A 278 -10.90 -6.81 1.00
C THR A 278 -10.34 -7.90 0.10
N LEU A 279 -9.89 -7.54 -1.09
CA LEU A 279 -9.18 -8.44 -2.00
C LEU A 279 -7.67 -8.26 -1.80
N ASP A 280 -7.07 -9.21 -1.11
CA ASP A 280 -5.63 -9.29 -0.88
C ASP A 280 -5.04 -10.41 -1.75
N HIS A 281 -4.45 -10.04 -2.89
CA HIS A 281 -3.95 -10.98 -3.90
C HIS A 281 -5.07 -11.94 -4.36
N ARG A 282 -4.98 -13.22 -3.97
CA ARG A 282 -5.98 -14.27 -4.27
C ARG A 282 -6.97 -14.49 -3.14
N ARG A 283 -6.89 -13.75 -2.04
CA ARG A 283 -7.74 -13.93 -0.86
C ARG A 283 -8.78 -12.82 -0.79
N LEU A 284 -10.03 -13.16 -1.10
CA LEU A 284 -11.17 -12.28 -0.92
C LEU A 284 -11.76 -12.50 0.48
N MET A 285 -11.58 -11.53 1.35
CA MET A 285 -12.07 -11.55 2.74
C MET A 285 -13.30 -10.68 2.87
N TYR A 286 -14.24 -11.06 3.74
CA TYR A 286 -15.39 -10.22 4.04
C TYR A 286 -15.65 -10.06 5.53
N PHE A 287 -16.05 -8.86 5.94
CA PHE A 287 -16.19 -8.41 7.33
C PHE A 287 -17.57 -7.80 7.56
N LYS A 288 -18.04 -7.79 8.81
CA LYS A 288 -19.27 -7.07 9.15
C LYS A 288 -18.97 -5.57 9.18
N ASP A 289 -17.87 -5.21 9.83
CA ASP A 289 -17.32 -3.86 9.92
C ASP A 289 -15.89 -3.84 9.35
N PRO A 290 -15.46 -2.79 8.63
CA PRO A 290 -14.12 -2.71 8.06
C PRO A 290 -12.99 -2.79 9.11
N LEU A 291 -13.27 -2.45 10.37
CA LEU A 291 -12.33 -2.54 11.49
C LEU A 291 -12.48 -3.81 12.34
N ASP A 292 -13.24 -4.80 11.85
CA ASP A 292 -13.33 -6.11 12.49
C ASP A 292 -11.95 -6.77 12.55
N ALA A 293 -11.64 -7.35 13.70
CA ALA A 293 -10.38 -8.05 13.92
C ALA A 293 -10.23 -9.32 13.07
N PHE A 294 -11.34 -9.98 12.69
CA PHE A 294 -11.32 -11.23 11.95
C PHE A 294 -12.38 -11.21 10.84
N ALA A 295 -12.06 -11.82 9.71
CA ALA A 295 -13.01 -12.01 8.63
C ALA A 295 -14.18 -12.90 9.08
N LYS A 296 -15.39 -12.61 8.58
CA LYS A 296 -16.55 -13.51 8.70
C LYS A 296 -16.44 -14.71 7.76
N GLY A 297 -15.60 -14.59 6.74
CA GLY A 297 -15.19 -15.68 5.87
C GLY A 297 -14.24 -15.17 4.80
N GLU A 298 -13.64 -16.13 4.12
CA GLU A 298 -12.57 -15.89 3.17
C GLU A 298 -12.77 -16.81 1.98
N VAL A 299 -12.41 -16.34 0.80
CA VAL A 299 -12.52 -17.05 -0.47
C VAL A 299 -11.18 -16.99 -1.16
N PHE A 300 -10.67 -18.14 -1.59
CA PHE A 300 -9.51 -18.18 -2.47
C PHE A 300 -9.97 -18.04 -3.92
N LEU A 301 -9.26 -17.21 -4.71
CA LEU A 301 -9.50 -16.98 -6.12
C LEU A 301 -8.34 -17.60 -6.92
N GLY A 302 -8.52 -18.85 -7.34
CA GLY A 302 -7.55 -19.57 -8.15
C GLY A 302 -7.57 -19.16 -9.62
N HIS A 303 -6.81 -19.90 -10.43
CA HIS A 303 -6.74 -19.67 -11.88
C HIS A 303 -7.97 -20.21 -12.60
N ARG A 304 -8.33 -19.64 -13.76
CA ARG A 304 -9.47 -20.13 -14.55
C ARG A 304 -9.39 -21.59 -14.98
N ASP A 305 -8.18 -22.07 -15.26
CA ASP A 305 -7.97 -23.47 -15.67
C ASP A 305 -8.27 -24.45 -14.53
N HIS A 306 -8.41 -23.94 -13.29
CA HIS A 306 -8.73 -24.69 -12.10
C HIS A 306 -10.21 -24.53 -11.70
N GLY A 307 -11.08 -24.13 -12.62
CA GLY A 307 -12.53 -24.03 -12.38
C GLY A 307 -12.98 -22.73 -11.69
N TYR A 308 -12.12 -21.71 -11.66
CA TYR A 308 -12.49 -20.38 -11.16
C TYR A 308 -13.02 -19.49 -12.28
N ARG A 309 -14.18 -18.86 -12.08
CA ARG A 309 -14.77 -17.97 -13.07
C ARG A 309 -15.48 -16.82 -12.39
N VAL A 310 -15.52 -15.66 -13.06
CA VAL A 310 -16.30 -14.51 -12.63
C VAL A 310 -17.20 -14.04 -13.77
N THR A 311 -18.48 -13.84 -13.49
CA THR A 311 -19.50 -13.43 -14.46
C THR A 311 -20.39 -12.31 -13.91
N ILE A 312 -21.00 -11.54 -14.81
CA ILE A 312 -22.00 -10.54 -14.49
C ILE A 312 -23.36 -11.21 -14.38
N GLY A 313 -24.15 -10.81 -13.38
CA GLY A 313 -25.48 -11.35 -13.14
C GLY A 313 -25.53 -12.39 -12.04
N LEU A 314 -26.75 -12.76 -11.66
CA LEU A 314 -27.03 -13.88 -10.76
C LEU A 314 -27.50 -15.09 -11.59
N PRO A 315 -27.27 -16.33 -11.14
CA PRO A 315 -27.84 -17.51 -11.77
C PRO A 315 -29.38 -17.40 -11.88
N ALA A 316 -29.95 -17.96 -12.94
CA ALA A 316 -31.39 -18.00 -13.13
C ALA A 316 -32.08 -18.69 -11.93
N GLY A 317 -33.20 -18.13 -11.46
CA GLY A 317 -33.93 -18.65 -10.30
C GLY A 317 -33.35 -18.28 -8.93
N THR A 318 -32.32 -17.43 -8.86
CA THR A 318 -31.79 -16.93 -7.58
C THR A 318 -32.85 -16.14 -6.81
N HIS A 319 -33.14 -16.55 -5.57
CA HIS A 319 -34.01 -15.80 -4.68
C HIS A 319 -33.26 -14.58 -4.12
N TYR A 320 -33.41 -13.44 -4.80
CA TYR A 320 -32.72 -12.21 -4.47
C TYR A 320 -33.49 -11.38 -3.43
N THR A 321 -32.84 -11.05 -2.31
CA THR A 321 -33.44 -10.24 -1.22
C THR A 321 -32.62 -9.00 -0.89
N GLY A 322 -31.62 -8.66 -1.71
CA GLY A 322 -30.76 -7.51 -1.47
C GLY A 322 -31.38 -6.21 -1.97
N THR A 323 -30.64 -5.12 -1.77
CA THR A 323 -31.05 -3.77 -2.21
C THR A 323 -30.27 -3.27 -3.42
N TRP A 324 -29.16 -3.93 -3.76
CA TRP A 324 -28.21 -3.48 -4.78
C TRP A 324 -28.32 -4.24 -6.11
N GLN A 325 -28.40 -3.55 -7.24
CA GLN A 325 -28.80 -4.18 -8.51
C GLN A 325 -27.67 -4.76 -9.36
N TYR A 326 -26.41 -4.40 -9.09
CA TYR A 326 -25.29 -4.74 -9.97
C TYR A 326 -24.61 -6.04 -9.53
N ALA A 327 -25.08 -7.16 -10.07
CA ALA A 327 -24.71 -8.49 -9.62
C ALA A 327 -23.39 -9.04 -10.18
N ILE A 328 -22.65 -9.77 -9.34
CA ILE A 328 -21.43 -10.51 -9.68
C ILE A 328 -21.58 -11.94 -9.17
N THR A 329 -21.25 -12.91 -10.01
CA THR A 329 -21.14 -14.32 -9.60
C THR A 329 -19.68 -14.75 -9.71
N ILE A 330 -19.11 -15.25 -8.61
CA ILE A 330 -17.82 -15.94 -8.62
C ILE A 330 -18.06 -17.43 -8.43
N GLU A 331 -17.65 -18.22 -9.40
CA GLU A 331 -17.64 -19.66 -9.32
C GLU A 331 -16.25 -20.14 -8.90
N THR A 332 -16.26 -21.07 -7.95
CA THR A 332 -15.09 -21.83 -7.50
C THR A 332 -15.41 -23.32 -7.66
N PRO A 333 -14.42 -24.22 -7.62
CA PRO A 333 -14.67 -25.66 -7.70
C PRO A 333 -15.70 -26.19 -6.69
N ASP A 334 -15.74 -25.60 -5.50
CA ASP A 334 -16.56 -26.10 -4.40
C ASP A 334 -17.94 -25.44 -4.33
N ARG A 335 -18.05 -24.16 -4.71
CA ARG A 335 -19.32 -23.43 -4.72
C ARG A 335 -19.31 -22.14 -5.52
N SER A 336 -20.50 -21.61 -5.79
CA SER A 336 -20.70 -20.27 -6.33
C SER A 336 -21.00 -19.25 -5.23
N PHE A 337 -20.38 -18.09 -5.34
CA PHE A 337 -20.58 -16.93 -4.49
C PHE A 337 -21.32 -15.85 -5.26
N LEU A 338 -22.41 -15.36 -4.67
CA LEU A 338 -23.26 -14.35 -5.30
C LEU A 338 -23.12 -13.03 -4.55
N PHE A 339 -22.80 -11.99 -5.31
CA PHE A 339 -22.60 -10.63 -4.80
C PHE A 339 -23.44 -9.62 -5.57
N THR A 340 -23.73 -8.50 -4.93
CA THR A 340 -24.27 -7.31 -5.60
C THR A 340 -23.52 -6.06 -5.16
N CYS A 341 -23.38 -5.10 -6.07
CA CYS A 341 -22.72 -3.82 -5.87
C CYS A 341 -23.75 -2.68 -5.96
N GLU A 342 -23.48 -1.57 -5.27
CA GLU A 342 -24.36 -0.40 -5.25
C GLU A 342 -24.43 0.33 -6.59
N THR A 343 -23.31 0.37 -7.33
CA THR A 343 -23.20 1.08 -8.60
C THR A 343 -22.55 0.21 -9.69
N ASP A 344 -22.85 0.53 -10.95
CA ASP A 344 -22.23 -0.08 -12.13
C ASP A 344 -20.71 0.13 -12.14
N THR A 345 -20.25 1.32 -11.72
CA THR A 345 -18.83 1.64 -11.61
C THR A 345 -18.11 0.72 -10.62
N GLU A 346 -18.69 0.48 -9.44
CA GLU A 346 -18.12 -0.45 -8.46
C GLU A 346 -18.11 -1.89 -8.98
N GLN A 347 -19.19 -2.32 -9.64
CA GLN A 347 -19.25 -3.65 -10.25
C GLN A 347 -18.16 -3.83 -11.30
N LYS A 348 -17.98 -2.85 -12.21
CA LYS A 348 -16.95 -2.89 -13.25
C LYS A 348 -15.53 -2.93 -12.67
N ASP A 349 -15.25 -2.16 -11.62
CA ASP A 349 -13.94 -2.20 -10.97
C ASP A 349 -13.71 -3.55 -10.28
N TRP A 350 -14.68 -4.05 -9.49
CA TRP A 350 -14.59 -5.39 -8.89
C TRP A 350 -14.37 -6.49 -9.94
N MET A 351 -15.16 -6.50 -11.01
CA MET A 351 -15.02 -7.42 -12.14
C MET A 351 -13.63 -7.36 -12.76
N SER A 352 -13.08 -6.16 -12.98
CA SER A 352 -11.74 -5.97 -13.52
C SER A 352 -10.67 -6.60 -12.61
N ARG A 353 -10.75 -6.37 -11.29
CA ARG A 353 -9.81 -6.97 -10.33
C ARG A 353 -9.91 -8.48 -10.24
N PHE A 354 -11.13 -9.03 -10.18
CA PHE A 354 -11.33 -10.48 -10.15
C PHE A 354 -10.80 -11.14 -11.42
N ASN A 355 -11.09 -10.58 -12.59
CA ASN A 355 -10.56 -11.09 -13.85
C ASN A 355 -9.04 -11.04 -13.91
N ALA A 356 -8.41 -9.94 -13.46
CA ALA A 356 -6.96 -9.85 -13.42
C ALA A 356 -6.34 -10.96 -12.56
N VAL A 357 -6.91 -11.24 -11.38
CA VAL A 357 -6.43 -12.30 -10.48
C VAL A 357 -6.65 -13.70 -11.08
N ILE A 358 -7.85 -13.99 -11.59
CA ILE A 358 -8.22 -15.31 -12.13
C ILE A 358 -7.46 -15.66 -13.41
N ASN A 359 -7.04 -14.66 -14.19
CA ASN A 359 -6.26 -14.85 -15.43
C ASN A 359 -4.74 -14.83 -15.22
N THR A 360 -4.27 -14.52 -14.01
CA THR A 360 -2.84 -14.59 -13.69
C THR A 360 -2.49 -16.02 -13.30
N PRO A 361 -1.42 -16.66 -13.84
CA PRO A 361 -0.98 -17.98 -13.42
C PRO A 361 -0.68 -18.04 -11.91
N MET A 362 -0.90 -19.21 -11.30
CA MET A 362 -0.61 -19.41 -9.87
C MET A 362 0.88 -19.73 -9.64
N SER A 363 1.44 -19.17 -8.56
CA SER A 363 2.77 -19.57 -8.10
C SER A 363 2.74 -20.93 -7.39
N PRO A 364 3.87 -21.67 -7.30
CA PRO A 364 3.94 -22.93 -6.56
C PRO A 364 3.40 -22.83 -5.12
N GLN A 365 3.65 -21.71 -4.44
CA GLN A 365 3.16 -21.48 -3.08
C GLN A 365 1.63 -21.27 -3.04
N GLU A 366 1.03 -20.68 -4.07
CA GLU A 366 -0.41 -20.46 -4.15
C GLU A 366 -1.20 -21.75 -4.30
N TYR A 367 -0.65 -22.77 -4.97
CA TYR A 367 -1.28 -24.10 -5.03
C TYR A 367 -1.42 -24.72 -3.64
N THR A 368 -0.41 -24.56 -2.77
CA THR A 368 -0.49 -25.00 -1.37
C THR A 368 -1.57 -24.25 -0.59
N VAL A 369 -1.72 -22.94 -0.85
CA VAL A 369 -2.78 -22.14 -0.22
C VAL A 369 -4.16 -22.56 -0.71
N GLU A 370 -4.34 -22.82 -2.02
CA GLU A 370 -5.59 -23.30 -2.59
C GLU A 370 -6.04 -24.61 -1.92
N ALA A 371 -5.13 -25.58 -1.78
CA ALA A 371 -5.42 -26.86 -1.13
C ALA A 371 -5.93 -26.68 0.31
N TYR A 372 -5.34 -25.74 1.07
CA TYR A 372 -5.81 -25.43 2.41
C TYR A 372 -7.27 -24.93 2.43
N PHE A 373 -7.68 -24.11 1.46
CA PHE A 373 -9.05 -23.60 1.37
C PHE A 373 -10.05 -24.70 1.00
N LYS A 374 -9.66 -25.62 0.12
CA LYS A 374 -10.48 -26.79 -0.27
C LYS A 374 -10.79 -27.70 0.93
N HIS A 375 -9.84 -27.88 1.84
CA HIS A 375 -10.05 -28.73 3.03
C HIS A 375 -10.84 -28.08 4.17
N LYS A 376 -11.15 -26.78 4.08
CA LYS A 376 -11.85 -26.02 5.13
C LYS A 376 -13.37 -25.94 4.91
N HIS A 377 -13.85 -26.33 3.73
CA HIS A 377 -15.24 -26.19 3.31
C HIS A 377 -16.00 -27.50 3.26
#